data_AF-A0A535A0I3-F1
#
_entry.id   AF-A0A535A0I3-F1
#
_cell.length_a   1.000
_cell.length_b   1.000
_cell.length_c   1.000
_cell.angle_alpha   90.00
_cell.angle_beta   90.00
_cell.angle_gamma   90.00
#
_symmetry.space_group_name_H-M   'P 1'
#
loop_
_entity.id
_entity.type
_entity.pdbx_description
1 polymer ?
#
loop_
_entity_poly.entity_id
_entity_poly.type
_entity_poly.pdbx_seq_one_letter_code
_entity_poly.pdbx_strand_id
1 'polypeptide(L)'
;MASRASDVYMRHPEVYDDETAALLRTGTSPLVYPGEQYTNEVDQSKAIKAAPRPLMVVASSGMLTGGRIMHHLKDFLPDAACTLLFIGYQGEGTLGRHLQTGGTTAKIDGEEYPVRCRVRSISGFSAHADEHELDDWLANFVR
;
A
#
# COMPACT_ATOMS: atom_id res chain seq x y z
N MET A 1 7.83 0.04 -10.29
CA MET A 1 8.70 0.21 -9.11
C MET A 1 8.51 -0.98 -8.18
N ALA A 2 7.30 -1.24 -7.68
CA ALA A 2 7.01 -2.39 -6.83
C ALA A 2 7.51 -3.72 -7.42
N SER A 3 7.21 -4.01 -8.70
CA SER A 3 7.74 -5.18 -9.43
C SER A 3 9.26 -5.34 -9.31
N ARG A 4 10.02 -4.29 -9.65
CA ARG A 4 11.48 -4.28 -9.53
C ARG A 4 11.98 -4.41 -8.10
N ALA A 5 11.27 -3.83 -7.13
CA ALA A 5 11.62 -3.99 -5.72
C ALA A 5 11.41 -5.44 -5.28
N SER A 6 10.24 -6.04 -5.58
CA SER A 6 9.96 -7.45 -5.31
C SER A 6 11.04 -8.37 -5.90
N ASP A 7 11.49 -8.10 -7.13
CA ASP A 7 12.57 -8.88 -7.76
C ASP A 7 13.89 -8.82 -6.99
N VAL A 8 14.25 -7.66 -6.43
CA VAL A 8 15.45 -7.52 -5.58
C VAL A 8 15.27 -8.32 -4.30
N TYR A 9 14.16 -8.13 -3.60
CA TYR A 9 13.86 -8.84 -2.36
C TYR A 9 13.88 -10.36 -2.55
N MET A 10 13.31 -10.88 -3.64
CA MET A 10 13.33 -12.32 -3.95
C MET A 10 14.74 -12.89 -4.22
N ARG A 11 15.71 -12.06 -4.62
CA ARG A 11 17.09 -12.50 -4.89
C ARG A 11 18.01 -12.45 -3.68
N HIS A 12 17.57 -11.85 -2.59
CA HIS A 12 18.37 -11.60 -1.39
C HIS A 12 17.74 -12.23 -0.15
N PRO A 13 17.56 -13.57 -0.09
CA PRO A 13 16.98 -14.23 1.09
C PRO A 13 17.80 -14.02 2.37
N GLU A 14 19.07 -13.66 2.28
CA GLU A 14 19.98 -13.41 3.41
C GLU A 14 19.62 -12.18 4.25
N VAL A 15 18.74 -11.30 3.78
CA VAL A 15 18.31 -10.08 4.51
C VAL A 15 17.00 -10.27 5.27
N TYR A 16 16.40 -11.44 5.17
CA TYR A 16 15.16 -11.81 5.85
C TYR A 16 15.44 -12.52 7.18
N ASP A 17 14.41 -12.66 8.01
CA ASP A 17 14.43 -13.60 9.12
C ASP A 17 14.62 -15.05 8.64
N ASP A 18 15.02 -15.93 9.56
CA ASP A 18 15.34 -17.33 9.24
C ASP A 18 14.16 -18.08 8.59
N GLU A 19 12.94 -17.78 9.02
CA GLU A 19 11.71 -18.39 8.52
C GLU A 19 11.46 -18.02 7.05
N THR A 20 11.43 -16.73 6.74
CA THR A 20 11.18 -16.24 5.39
C THR A 20 12.34 -16.58 4.46
N ALA A 21 13.58 -16.50 4.96
CA ALA A 21 14.76 -16.92 4.21
C ALA A 21 14.69 -18.41 3.86
N ALA A 22 14.25 -19.27 4.79
CA ALA A 22 14.03 -20.69 4.52
C ALA A 22 12.94 -20.91 3.47
N LEU A 23 11.83 -20.20 3.58
CA LEU A 23 10.73 -20.25 2.60
C LEU A 23 11.22 -19.89 1.18
N LEU A 24 11.92 -18.76 1.04
CA LEU A 24 12.48 -18.30 -0.24
C LEU A 24 13.46 -19.31 -0.84
N ARG A 25 14.29 -19.97 -0.02
CA ARG A 25 15.21 -21.01 -0.47
C ARG A 25 14.51 -22.25 -1.05
N THR A 26 13.25 -22.50 -0.69
CA THR A 26 12.45 -23.59 -1.30
C THR A 26 11.86 -23.23 -2.67
N GLY A 27 12.05 -21.98 -3.13
CA GLY A 27 11.42 -21.46 -4.35
C GLY A 27 9.99 -20.95 -4.13
N THR A 28 9.54 -20.88 -2.88
CA THR A 28 8.23 -20.33 -2.48
C THR A 28 8.42 -18.91 -1.97
N SER A 29 7.50 -18.00 -2.28
CA SER A 29 7.59 -16.60 -1.84
C SER A 29 6.26 -16.10 -1.31
N PRO A 30 6.22 -15.33 -0.21
CA PRO A 30 5.01 -14.66 0.25
C PRO A 30 4.55 -13.56 -0.72
N LEU A 31 5.43 -13.15 -1.65
CA LEU A 31 5.14 -12.14 -2.68
C LEU A 31 4.62 -12.75 -3.98
N VAL A 32 4.46 -14.07 -4.06
CA VAL A 32 3.94 -14.78 -5.24
C VAL A 32 2.69 -15.53 -4.85
N TYR A 33 1.53 -15.07 -5.33
CA TYR A 33 0.24 -15.69 -5.02
C TYR A 33 -0.65 -15.90 -6.26
N PRO A 34 -1.56 -16.89 -6.24
CA PRO A 34 -2.44 -17.17 -7.38
C PRO A 34 -3.25 -15.95 -7.81
N GLY A 35 -3.16 -15.62 -9.10
CA GLY A 35 -3.92 -14.51 -9.70
C GLY A 35 -3.28 -13.13 -9.58
N GLU A 36 -2.05 -13.02 -9.05
CA GLU A 36 -1.32 -11.76 -9.08
C GLU A 36 -0.99 -11.31 -10.51
N GLN A 37 -1.03 -10.00 -10.74
CA GLN A 37 -0.69 -9.42 -12.03
C GLN A 37 0.12 -8.13 -11.83
N TYR A 38 1.33 -8.09 -12.37
CA TYR A 38 2.16 -6.89 -12.36
C TYR A 38 1.79 -5.98 -13.53
N THR A 39 1.22 -4.82 -13.23
CA THR A 39 0.85 -3.83 -14.25
C THR A 39 1.91 -2.74 -14.37
N ASN A 40 2.83 -2.91 -15.33
CA ASN A 40 3.92 -1.96 -15.56
C ASN A 40 3.58 -0.87 -16.60
N GLU A 41 2.59 -1.08 -17.47
CA GLU A 41 2.19 -0.08 -18.47
C GLU A 41 1.08 0.84 -17.98
N VAL A 42 1.13 2.11 -18.43
CA VAL A 42 0.17 3.15 -18.02
C VAL A 42 -1.25 2.81 -18.51
N ASP A 43 -1.38 2.38 -19.76
CA ASP A 43 -2.69 2.10 -20.34
C ASP A 43 -3.33 0.85 -19.74
N GLN A 44 -2.53 -0.15 -19.41
CA GLN A 44 -2.99 -1.32 -18.64
C GLN A 44 -3.48 -0.90 -17.25
N SER A 45 -2.74 0.00 -16.56
CA SER A 45 -3.15 0.51 -15.23
C SER A 45 -4.48 1.28 -15.31
N LYS A 46 -4.69 2.10 -16.34
CA LYS A 46 -5.97 2.78 -16.57
C LYS A 46 -7.11 1.80 -16.88
N ALA A 47 -6.83 0.70 -17.58
CA ALA A 47 -7.84 -0.31 -17.94
C ALA A 47 -8.38 -1.08 -16.73
N ILE A 48 -7.66 -1.13 -15.60
CA ILE A 48 -8.06 -1.84 -14.37
C ILE A 48 -9.45 -1.41 -13.88
N LYS A 49 -9.85 -0.16 -14.10
CA LYS A 49 -11.19 0.31 -13.68
C LYS A 49 -12.35 -0.48 -14.31
N ALA A 50 -12.13 -1.09 -15.47
CA ALA A 50 -13.10 -1.89 -16.19
C ALA A 50 -12.89 -3.41 -15.99
N ALA A 51 -11.92 -3.81 -15.17
CA ALA A 51 -11.66 -5.22 -14.90
C ALA A 51 -12.84 -5.87 -14.13
N PRO A 52 -13.09 -7.17 -14.33
CA PRO A 52 -14.10 -7.91 -13.57
C PRO A 52 -13.85 -7.81 -12.06
N ARG A 53 -14.93 -7.68 -11.29
CA ARG A 53 -14.91 -7.62 -9.83
C ARG A 53 -15.24 -9.00 -9.23
N PRO A 54 -14.74 -9.35 -8.03
CA PRO A 54 -13.89 -8.53 -7.15
C PRO A 54 -12.43 -8.48 -7.60
N LEU A 55 -11.74 -7.36 -7.30
CA LEU A 55 -10.30 -7.21 -7.49
C LEU A 55 -9.66 -6.41 -6.35
N MET A 56 -8.35 -6.54 -6.21
CA MET A 56 -7.51 -5.73 -5.32
C MET A 56 -6.46 -5.00 -6.15
N VAL A 57 -6.28 -3.70 -5.88
CA VAL A 57 -5.25 -2.89 -6.54
C VAL A 57 -4.27 -2.41 -5.48
N VAL A 58 -3.00 -2.78 -5.64
CA VAL A 58 -1.89 -2.26 -4.83
C VAL A 58 -1.05 -1.35 -5.72
N ALA A 59 -1.04 -0.06 -5.40
CA ALA A 59 -0.33 0.94 -6.19
C ALA A 59 0.39 1.97 -5.31
N SER A 60 1.44 2.54 -5.86
CA SER A 60 2.22 3.62 -5.24
C SER A 60 1.66 5.00 -5.66
N SER A 61 1.83 6.04 -4.84
CA SER A 61 2.55 6.08 -3.55
C SER A 61 1.66 5.79 -2.33
N GLY A 62 2.26 5.23 -1.26
CA GLY A 62 1.53 4.80 -0.05
C GLY A 62 0.90 5.91 0.80
N MET A 63 1.27 7.18 0.55
CA MET A 63 0.67 8.36 1.20
C MET A 63 -0.22 9.18 0.26
N LEU A 64 -0.51 8.65 -0.93
CA LEU A 64 -1.35 9.30 -1.94
C LEU A 64 -0.85 10.69 -2.38
N THR A 65 0.47 10.87 -2.45
CA THR A 65 1.10 12.14 -2.83
C THR A 65 1.35 12.26 -4.34
N GLY A 66 1.10 11.19 -5.09
CA GLY A 66 1.36 11.13 -6.52
C GLY A 66 1.50 9.69 -7.03
N GLY A 67 1.72 9.55 -8.34
CA GLY A 67 1.84 8.28 -9.03
C GLY A 67 0.50 7.74 -9.55
N ARG A 68 0.50 6.47 -9.95
CA ARG A 68 -0.67 5.82 -10.59
C ARG A 68 -1.86 5.67 -9.65
N ILE A 69 -1.62 5.64 -8.33
CA ILE A 69 -2.70 5.62 -7.34
C ILE A 69 -3.67 6.79 -7.53
N MET A 70 -3.20 7.96 -7.98
CA MET A 70 -4.06 9.13 -8.18
C MET A 70 -5.15 8.86 -9.23
N HIS A 71 -4.84 8.13 -10.30
CA HIS A 71 -5.84 7.73 -11.29
C HIS A 71 -6.86 6.76 -10.71
N HIS A 72 -6.40 5.76 -9.95
CA HIS A 72 -7.29 4.82 -9.28
C HIS A 72 -8.21 5.51 -8.26
N LEU A 73 -7.72 6.52 -7.54
CA LEU A 73 -8.55 7.31 -6.62
C LEU A 73 -9.67 8.05 -7.35
N LYS A 74 -9.39 8.67 -8.50
CA LYS A 74 -10.42 9.34 -9.32
C LYS A 74 -11.54 8.38 -9.72
N ASP A 75 -11.18 7.15 -10.10
CA ASP A 75 -12.14 6.13 -10.52
C ASP A 75 -12.90 5.50 -9.34
N PHE A 76 -12.25 5.26 -8.19
CA PHE A 76 -12.79 4.43 -7.11
C PHE A 76 -13.27 5.19 -5.87
N LEU A 77 -12.85 6.44 -5.61
CA LEU A 77 -13.40 7.23 -4.49
C LEU A 77 -14.92 7.42 -4.60
N PRO A 78 -15.50 7.69 -5.78
CA PRO A 78 -16.95 7.85 -5.93
C PRO A 78 -17.75 6.54 -5.87
N ASP A 79 -17.08 5.38 -5.82
CA ASP A 79 -17.73 4.07 -5.82
C ASP A 79 -17.95 3.55 -4.39
N ALA A 80 -19.21 3.52 -3.95
CA ALA A 80 -19.59 3.05 -2.62
C ALA A 80 -19.35 1.54 -2.40
N ALA A 81 -19.17 0.76 -3.46
CA ALA A 81 -18.81 -0.67 -3.37
C ALA A 81 -17.31 -0.88 -3.11
N CYS A 82 -16.48 0.15 -3.26
CA CYS A 82 -15.04 0.09 -3.02
C CYS A 82 -14.68 0.29 -1.55
N THR A 83 -13.47 -0.18 -1.21
CA THR A 83 -12.81 0.16 0.06
C THR A 83 -11.41 0.67 -0.24
N LEU A 84 -11.09 1.88 0.25
CA LEU A 84 -9.73 2.38 0.33
C LEU A 84 -9.14 1.92 1.66
N LEU A 85 -8.09 1.09 1.60
CA LEU A 85 -7.45 0.51 2.76
C LEU A 85 -6.04 1.08 2.94
N PHE A 86 -5.81 1.77 4.05
CA PHE A 86 -4.48 2.19 4.47
C PHE A 86 -3.83 1.12 5.35
N ILE A 87 -2.57 0.78 5.07
CA ILE A 87 -1.78 -0.22 5.84
C ILE A 87 -0.53 0.40 6.49
N GLY A 88 -0.37 1.72 6.41
CA GLY A 88 0.79 2.42 6.93
C GLY A 88 0.50 3.87 7.28
N TYR A 89 1.47 4.52 7.92
CA TYR A 89 1.36 5.89 8.37
C TYR A 89 1.07 6.87 7.22
N GLN A 90 0.21 7.85 7.49
CA GLN A 90 -0.10 8.93 6.56
C GLN A 90 0.41 10.24 7.13
N GLY A 91 1.36 10.90 6.45
CA GLY A 91 1.93 12.16 6.93
C GLY A 91 0.90 13.29 7.00
N GLU A 92 1.04 14.20 7.98
CA GLU A 92 0.24 15.42 8.02
C GLU A 92 0.36 16.21 6.72
N GLY A 93 -0.74 16.84 6.30
CA GLY A 93 -0.81 17.58 5.02
C GLY A 93 -0.90 16.71 3.77
N THR A 94 -0.82 15.37 3.87
CA THR A 94 -1.03 14.49 2.72
C THR A 94 -2.51 14.26 2.44
N LEU A 95 -2.85 13.95 1.18
CA LEU A 95 -4.20 13.51 0.82
C LEU A 95 -4.56 12.22 1.56
N GLY A 96 -3.59 11.32 1.76
CA GLY A 96 -3.73 10.13 2.56
C GLY A 96 -4.25 10.41 3.97
N ARG A 97 -3.63 11.36 4.68
CA ARG A 97 -4.07 11.74 6.03
C ARG A 97 -5.47 12.34 6.02
N HIS A 98 -5.77 13.24 5.08
CA HIS A 98 -7.11 13.84 4.93
C HIS A 98 -8.21 12.79 4.76
N LEU A 99 -7.99 11.82 3.87
CA LEU A 99 -8.93 10.72 3.65
C LEU A 99 -9.03 9.81 4.87
N GLN A 100 -7.90 9.47 5.49
CA GLN A 100 -7.86 8.63 6.68
C GLN A 100 -8.63 9.25 7.86
N THR A 101 -8.62 10.57 7.99
CA THR A 101 -9.36 11.31 9.04
C THR A 101 -10.82 11.60 8.70
N GLY A 102 -11.36 11.00 7.64
CA GLY A 102 -12.78 11.09 7.28
C GLY A 102 -13.14 12.20 6.29
N GLY A 103 -12.19 12.70 5.50
CA GLY A 103 -12.46 13.64 4.42
C GLY A 103 -13.53 13.12 3.44
N THR A 104 -14.56 13.92 3.17
CA THR A 104 -15.70 13.54 2.33
C THR A 104 -15.51 13.89 0.85
N THR A 105 -14.50 14.69 0.53
CA THR A 105 -14.10 15.06 -0.83
C THR A 105 -12.58 14.98 -0.96
N ALA A 106 -12.08 14.73 -2.17
CA ALA A 106 -10.67 14.74 -2.50
C ALA A 106 -10.43 15.62 -3.73
N LYS A 107 -9.48 16.55 -3.64
CA LYS A 107 -9.04 17.35 -4.79
C LYS A 107 -7.85 16.67 -5.46
N ILE A 108 -8.00 16.26 -6.71
CA ILE A 108 -6.96 15.55 -7.49
C ILE A 108 -6.85 16.22 -8.86
N ASP A 109 -5.66 16.69 -9.22
CA ASP A 109 -5.38 17.42 -10.47
C ASP A 109 -6.34 18.60 -10.73
N GLY A 110 -6.73 19.30 -9.67
CA GLY A 110 -7.60 20.47 -9.75
C GLY A 110 -9.10 20.17 -9.68
N GLU A 111 -9.50 18.90 -9.84
CA GLU A 111 -10.90 18.46 -9.81
C GLU A 111 -11.27 17.86 -8.45
N GLU A 112 -12.51 18.04 -8.02
CA GLU A 112 -13.03 17.48 -6.78
C GLU A 112 -13.80 16.18 -7.01
N TYR A 113 -13.48 15.16 -6.21
CA TYR A 113 -14.09 13.83 -6.25
C TYR A 113 -14.78 13.53 -4.92
N PRO A 114 -16.05 13.07 -4.91
CA PRO A 114 -16.71 12.68 -3.67
C PRO A 114 -16.13 11.36 -3.15
N VAL A 115 -15.96 11.27 -1.83
CA VAL A 115 -15.52 10.05 -1.14
C VAL A 115 -16.75 9.28 -0.70
N ARG A 116 -17.17 8.32 -1.50
CA ARG A 116 -18.32 7.42 -1.22
C ARG A 116 -17.87 6.02 -0.82
N CYS A 117 -16.66 5.63 -1.22
CA CYS A 117 -16.07 4.35 -0.83
C CYS A 117 -15.84 4.29 0.69
N ARG A 118 -15.68 3.07 1.21
CA ARG A 118 -15.32 2.89 2.62
C ARG A 118 -13.84 3.20 2.80
N VAL A 119 -13.49 4.10 3.71
CA VAL A 119 -12.09 4.30 4.12
C VAL A 119 -11.82 3.49 5.38
N ARG A 120 -10.76 2.68 5.37
CA ARG A 120 -10.34 1.81 6.47
C ARG A 120 -8.84 1.88 6.68
N SER A 121 -8.39 1.50 7.87
CA SER A 121 -6.96 1.43 8.19
C SER A 121 -6.67 0.17 9.01
N ILE A 122 -5.53 -0.44 8.75
CA ILE A 122 -4.94 -1.50 9.57
C ILE A 122 -3.58 -0.98 10.04
N SER A 123 -3.37 -0.88 11.35
CA SER A 123 -2.13 -0.35 11.95
C SER A 123 -1.03 -1.41 12.10
N GLY A 124 -1.39 -2.70 12.23
CA GLY A 124 -0.44 -3.78 12.51
C GLY A 124 0.52 -4.17 11.37
N PHE A 125 0.55 -3.44 10.26
CA PHE A 125 1.49 -3.65 9.16
C PHE A 125 2.60 -2.57 9.11
N SER A 126 2.65 -1.66 10.09
CA SER A 126 3.75 -0.71 10.20
C SER A 126 5.07 -1.46 10.44
N ALA A 127 6.12 -1.06 9.71
CA ALA A 127 7.48 -1.55 9.97
C ALA A 127 8.24 -0.68 11.00
N HIS A 128 7.58 0.35 11.55
CA HIS A 128 8.14 1.14 12.63
C HIS A 128 7.74 0.53 13.97
N ALA A 129 8.72 0.48 14.88
CA ALA A 129 8.49 0.14 16.27
C ALA A 129 7.44 1.08 16.89
N ASP A 130 6.49 0.49 17.62
CA ASP A 130 5.55 1.23 18.46
C ASP A 130 6.29 1.86 19.66
N GLU A 131 5.62 2.78 20.37
CA GLU A 131 6.21 3.52 21.49
C GLU A 131 6.88 2.60 22.53
N HIS A 132 6.18 1.54 22.95
CA HIS A 132 6.72 0.57 23.91
C HIS A 132 7.93 -0.21 23.37
N GLU A 133 7.94 -0.57 22.08
CA GLU A 133 9.08 -1.24 21.45
C GLU A 133 10.29 -0.32 21.35
N LEU A 134 10.06 0.99 21.15
CA LEU A 134 11.13 2.00 21.20
C LEU A 134 11.69 2.18 22.62
N ASP A 135 10.84 2.21 23.64
CA ASP A 135 11.27 2.27 25.04
C ASP A 135 12.09 1.03 25.42
N ASP A 136 11.62 -0.16 25.05
CA ASP A 136 12.34 -1.41 25.25
C ASP A 136 13.69 -1.40 24.52
N TRP A 137 13.75 -0.90 23.28
CA TRP A 137 15.00 -0.76 22.54
C TRP A 137 15.97 0.19 23.23
N LEU A 138 15.49 1.36 23.69
CA LEU A 138 16.30 2.35 24.41
C LEU A 138 16.87 1.79 25.73
N ALA A 139 16.10 0.96 26.44
CA ALA A 139 16.53 0.33 27.69
C ALA A 139 17.76 -0.59 27.52
N ASN A 140 18.04 -1.05 26.29
CA ASN A 140 19.22 -1.86 25.99
C ASN A 140 20.53 -1.04 25.86
N PHE A 141 20.44 0.30 25.80
CA PHE A 141 21.61 1.18 25.76
C PHE A 141 21.93 1.69 27.17
N VAL A 142 22.74 0.92 27.90
CA VAL A 142 23.32 1.38 29.17
C VAL A 142 24.41 2.42 28.88
N ARG A 143 24.41 3.52 29.62
CA ARG A 143 25.50 4.49 29.63
C ARG A 143 26.63 4.06 30.57
#